data_AF-A0A521LEB3-F1
#
_entry.id   AF-A0A521LEB3-F1
#
_cell.length_a   1.000
_cell.length_b   1.000
_cell.length_c   1.000
_cell.angle_alpha   90.00
_cell.angle_beta   90.00
_cell.angle_gamma   90.00
#
_symmetry.space_group_name_H-M   'P 1'
#
loop_
_entity.id
_entity.type
_entity.pdbx_description
1 polymer ?
#
loop_
_entity_poly.entity_id
_entity_poly.type
_entity_poly.pdbx_seq_one_letter_code
_entity_poly.pdbx_strand_id
1 'polypeptide(L)'
;MVRGPLACVVVACVAFAAEAQSPPGVSREGPALVLQVDGSRPVRIIDSTTGDQRRHELVAWWPDHRLYVVDVVMHEARQAYLVSARDGHITTVAAPPVLSPSGRYAIAWEPSPLIGNPMELVDLRGDRPIVRKVEGKPACPGIGRQDGIRPDPVWIDGDRVAFEGKSLFSGDDPNARQVLRIADGMPSWEC
;
A
#
# COMPACT_ATOMS: atom_id res chain seq x y z
N MET A 1 12.50 -43.21 -2.62
CA MET A 1 11.71 -42.98 -1.38
C MET A 1 12.50 -42.04 -0.48
N VAL A 2 12.06 -40.89 0.01
CA VAL A 2 10.93 -39.98 -0.21
C VAL A 2 11.52 -38.61 0.12
N ARG A 3 11.50 -37.64 -0.80
CA ARG A 3 11.76 -36.23 -0.46
C ARG A 3 10.44 -35.66 0.04
N GLY A 4 10.38 -35.29 1.32
CA GLY A 4 9.23 -34.62 1.90
C GLY A 4 9.06 -33.21 1.30
N PRO A 5 7.82 -32.73 1.09
CA PRO A 5 7.60 -31.39 0.57
C PRO A 5 7.90 -30.35 1.64
N LEU A 6 8.68 -29.34 1.26
CA LEU A 6 8.80 -28.07 1.96
C LEU A 6 7.40 -27.43 2.02
N ALA A 7 6.95 -27.16 3.24
CA ALA A 7 5.72 -26.43 3.48
C ALA A 7 5.86 -25.01 2.93
N CYS A 8 5.13 -24.70 1.86
CA CYS A 8 4.83 -23.33 1.47
C CYS A 8 3.99 -22.71 2.59
N VAL A 9 4.56 -21.74 3.31
CA VAL A 9 3.80 -20.86 4.20
C VAL A 9 3.00 -19.92 3.31
N VAL A 10 1.73 -20.27 3.06
CA VAL A 10 0.76 -19.37 2.45
C VAL A 10 0.40 -18.33 3.51
N VAL A 11 0.97 -17.13 3.41
CA VAL A 11 0.50 -15.97 4.17
C VAL A 11 -0.87 -15.61 3.59
N ALA A 12 -1.92 -15.86 4.37
CA ALA A 12 -3.28 -15.51 4.02
C ALA A 12 -3.43 -13.98 4.00
N CYS A 13 -3.51 -13.40 2.81
CA CYS A 13 -4.10 -12.07 2.64
C CYS A 13 -5.59 -12.17 2.98
N VAL A 14 -6.02 -11.54 4.07
CA VAL A 14 -7.44 -11.24 4.25
C VAL A 14 -7.75 -10.03 3.38
N ALA A 15 -7.95 -10.27 2.09
CA ALA A 15 -8.60 -9.31 1.22
C ALA A 15 -10.12 -9.50 1.39
N PHE A 16 -10.83 -8.44 1.77
CA PHE A 16 -12.26 -8.38 1.52
C PHE A 16 -12.47 -8.61 0.02
N ALA A 17 -13.10 -9.73 -0.32
CA ALA A 17 -13.52 -10.02 -1.68
C ALA A 17 -14.69 -9.08 -2.04
N ALA A 18 -14.38 -7.84 -2.40
CA ALA A 18 -15.17 -7.18 -3.43
C ALA A 18 -15.05 -8.07 -4.69
N GLU A 19 -16.17 -8.35 -5.38
CA GLU A 19 -16.13 -9.02 -6.68
C GLU A 19 -14.96 -8.47 -7.48
N ALA A 20 -14.00 -9.33 -7.83
CA ALA A 20 -12.83 -8.95 -8.58
C ALA A 20 -13.28 -8.56 -10.00
N GLN A 21 -13.80 -7.34 -10.14
CA GLN A 21 -14.01 -6.72 -11.43
C GLN A 21 -12.63 -6.67 -12.08
N SER A 22 -12.45 -7.54 -13.07
CA SER A 22 -11.21 -7.60 -13.81
C SER A 22 -10.97 -6.21 -14.39
N PRO A 23 -9.80 -5.62 -14.14
CA PRO A 23 -9.54 -4.26 -14.55
C PRO A 23 -9.71 -4.16 -16.07
N PRO A 24 -10.47 -3.17 -16.57
CA PRO A 24 -10.65 -3.02 -18.00
C PRO A 24 -9.29 -2.77 -18.64
N GLY A 25 -8.98 -3.55 -19.68
CA GLY A 25 -7.86 -3.26 -20.58
C GLY A 25 -6.48 -3.31 -19.92
N VAL A 26 -6.20 -4.34 -19.12
CA VAL A 26 -4.83 -4.61 -18.65
C VAL A 26 -4.23 -5.74 -19.45
N SER A 27 -3.01 -5.55 -19.95
CA SER A 27 -2.26 -6.60 -20.62
C SER A 27 -0.77 -6.53 -20.31
N ARG A 28 -0.07 -7.62 -20.61
CA ARG A 28 1.39 -7.71 -20.53
C ARG A 28 1.96 -7.95 -21.92
N GLU A 29 2.88 -7.09 -22.34
CA GLU A 29 3.58 -7.17 -23.62
C GLU A 29 5.10 -7.25 -23.37
N GLY A 30 5.61 -8.47 -23.22
CA GLY A 30 7.00 -8.69 -22.80
C GLY A 30 7.27 -8.01 -21.45
N PRO A 31 8.29 -7.13 -21.35
CA PRO A 31 8.60 -6.42 -20.10
C PRO A 31 7.61 -5.29 -19.80
N ALA A 32 6.69 -4.95 -20.70
CA ALA A 32 5.75 -3.84 -20.50
C ALA A 32 4.44 -4.30 -19.86
N LEU A 33 4.03 -3.62 -18.79
CA LEU A 33 2.66 -3.59 -18.29
C LEU A 33 1.90 -2.49 -19.03
N VAL A 34 0.80 -2.86 -19.69
CA VAL A 34 -0.02 -1.95 -20.50
C VAL A 34 -1.37 -1.76 -19.82
N LEU A 35 -1.71 -0.50 -19.54
CA LEU A 35 -2.94 -0.10 -18.87
C LEU A 35 -3.76 0.78 -19.81
N GLN A 36 -5.00 0.40 -20.10
CA GLN A 36 -5.89 1.26 -20.88
C GLN A 36 -6.28 2.51 -20.10
N VAL A 37 -6.41 3.62 -20.82
CA VAL A 37 -6.85 4.91 -20.30
C VAL A 37 -7.97 5.42 -21.21
N ASP A 38 -9.02 5.97 -20.61
CA ASP A 38 -10.21 6.41 -21.36
C ASP A 38 -9.87 7.43 -22.45
N GLY A 39 -10.35 7.13 -23.65
CA GLY A 39 -10.24 8.04 -24.80
C GLY A 39 -8.79 8.43 -25.15
N SER A 40 -7.81 7.74 -24.58
CA SER A 40 -6.40 8.13 -24.57
C SER A 40 -5.53 6.97 -24.99
N ARG A 41 -4.24 7.25 -25.20
CA ARG A 41 -3.27 6.19 -25.44
C ARG A 41 -3.06 5.38 -24.16
N PRO A 42 -2.88 4.06 -24.25
CA PRO A 42 -2.59 3.25 -23.07
C PRO A 42 -1.28 3.70 -22.42
N VAL A 43 -1.24 3.65 -21.09
CA VAL A 43 -0.01 3.84 -20.31
C VAL A 43 0.79 2.55 -20.39
N ARG A 44 2.05 2.67 -20.80
CA ARG A 44 2.99 1.54 -20.88
C ARG A 44 4.08 1.74 -19.83
N ILE A 45 4.16 0.82 -18.87
CA ILE A 45 5.16 0.82 -17.80
C ILE A 45 6.13 -0.32 -18.08
N ILE A 46 7.41 -0.01 -18.26
CA ILE A 46 8.41 -0.99 -18.69
C ILE A 46 9.27 -1.39 -17.51
N ASP A 47 9.43 -2.70 -17.30
CA ASP A 47 10.38 -3.21 -16.32
C ASP A 47 11.81 -2.79 -16.65
N SER A 48 12.53 -2.35 -15.62
CA SER A 48 13.96 -2.13 -15.72
C SER A 48 14.67 -3.41 -15.33
N THR A 49 15.48 -3.96 -16.25
CA THR A 49 16.29 -5.17 -16.01
C THR A 49 17.77 -4.86 -15.81
N THR A 50 18.17 -3.59 -15.94
CA THR A 50 19.55 -3.11 -15.83
C THR A 50 19.68 -2.07 -14.72
N GLY A 51 20.74 -2.17 -13.90
CA GLY A 51 20.92 -1.28 -12.75
C GLY A 51 19.93 -1.61 -11.62
N ASP A 52 19.16 -0.61 -11.17
CA ASP A 52 18.03 -0.80 -10.25
C ASP A 52 16.92 -1.59 -10.95
N GLN A 53 16.93 -2.91 -10.74
CA GLN A 53 15.89 -3.78 -11.26
C GLN A 53 14.54 -3.35 -10.67
N ARG A 54 13.60 -3.03 -11.55
CA ARG A 54 12.23 -2.63 -11.21
C ARG A 54 11.27 -3.52 -11.95
N ARG A 55 10.49 -4.30 -11.19
CA ARG A 55 9.39 -5.09 -11.73
C ARG A 55 8.07 -4.44 -11.36
N HIS A 56 7.22 -4.22 -12.36
CA HIS A 56 5.91 -3.62 -12.18
C HIS A 56 4.83 -4.69 -12.27
N GLU A 57 3.97 -4.75 -11.26
CA GLU A 57 2.89 -5.74 -11.17
C GLU A 57 1.59 -5.04 -10.76
N LEU A 58 0.51 -5.31 -11.49
CA LEU A 58 -0.81 -4.83 -11.08
C LEU A 58 -1.28 -5.65 -9.88
N VAL A 59 -1.46 -5.00 -8.73
CA VAL A 59 -1.86 -5.67 -7.49
C VAL A 59 -3.28 -5.34 -7.05
N ALA A 60 -3.85 -4.23 -7.53
CA ALA A 60 -5.26 -3.92 -7.32
C ALA A 60 -5.84 -3.01 -8.41
N TRP A 61 -7.17 -3.03 -8.51
CA TRP A 61 -7.98 -2.11 -9.30
C TRP A 61 -9.05 -1.50 -8.39
N TRP A 62 -9.14 -0.18 -8.36
CA TRP A 62 -10.12 0.56 -7.55
C TRP A 62 -11.14 1.21 -8.47
N PRO A 63 -12.25 0.52 -8.82
CA PRO A 63 -13.20 0.99 -9.83
C PRO A 63 -13.84 2.33 -9.48
N ASP A 64 -14.22 2.55 -8.21
CA ASP A 64 -14.87 3.79 -7.77
C ASP A 64 -13.96 5.02 -7.92
N HIS A 65 -12.65 4.84 -7.79
CA HIS A 65 -11.66 5.88 -7.99
C HIS A 65 -11.07 5.89 -9.39
N ARG A 66 -11.32 4.83 -10.16
CA ARG A 66 -10.75 4.58 -11.49
C ARG A 66 -9.22 4.57 -11.46
N LEU A 67 -8.64 3.87 -10.48
CA LEU A 67 -7.19 3.79 -10.26
C LEU A 67 -6.69 2.36 -10.39
N TYR A 68 -5.63 2.17 -11.18
CA TYR A 68 -4.80 0.98 -11.14
C TYR A 68 -3.76 1.13 -10.03
N VAL A 69 -3.58 0.10 -9.21
CA VAL A 69 -2.52 0.04 -8.20
C VAL A 69 -1.44 -0.90 -8.70
N VAL A 70 -0.29 -0.34 -9.06
CA VAL A 70 0.86 -1.07 -9.58
C VAL A 70 1.93 -1.10 -8.52
N ASP A 71 2.24 -2.28 -8.01
CA ASP A 71 3.38 -2.51 -7.15
C ASP A 71 4.67 -2.44 -7.98
N VAL A 72 5.70 -1.82 -7.40
CA VAL A 72 7.01 -1.68 -8.03
C VAL A 72 8.04 -2.27 -7.08
N VAL A 73 8.39 -3.51 -7.39
CA VAL A 73 9.32 -4.30 -6.59
C VAL A 73 10.75 -3.98 -7.02
N MET A 74 11.59 -3.63 -6.03
CA MET A 74 13.03 -3.38 -6.16
C MET A 74 13.81 -4.35 -5.26
N HIS A 75 15.14 -4.42 -5.42
CA HIS A 75 15.99 -5.38 -4.69
C HIS A 75 15.89 -5.26 -3.15
N GLU A 76 15.69 -4.05 -2.62
CA GLU A 76 15.64 -3.77 -1.17
C GLU A 76 14.57 -2.73 -0.76
N ALA A 77 13.69 -2.39 -1.69
CA ALA A 77 12.68 -1.38 -1.49
C ALA A 77 11.42 -1.72 -2.26
N ARG A 78 10.32 -1.12 -1.82
CA ARG A 78 9.04 -1.15 -2.52
C ARG A 78 8.60 0.29 -2.76
N GLN A 79 7.79 0.46 -3.79
CA GLN A 79 6.97 1.64 -4.03
C GLN A 79 5.73 1.18 -4.78
N ALA A 80 4.74 2.05 -4.94
CA ALA A 80 3.64 1.78 -5.84
C ALA A 80 3.28 3.00 -6.68
N TYR A 81 2.68 2.72 -7.83
CA TYR A 81 2.07 3.72 -8.70
C TYR A 81 0.56 3.59 -8.62
N LEU A 82 -0.10 4.72 -8.35
CA LEU A 82 -1.53 4.90 -8.56
C LEU A 82 -1.72 5.52 -9.94
N VAL A 83 -2.19 4.74 -10.90
CA VAL A 83 -2.37 5.18 -12.29
C VAL A 83 -3.84 5.46 -12.54
N SER A 84 -4.14 6.71 -12.87
CA SER A 84 -5.49 7.15 -13.24
C SER A 84 -5.90 6.56 -14.58
N ALA A 85 -6.99 5.80 -14.61
CA ALA A 85 -7.59 5.31 -15.84
C ALA A 85 -8.29 6.43 -16.64
N ARG A 86 -8.41 7.64 -16.07
CA ARG A 86 -9.06 8.79 -16.71
C ARG A 86 -8.10 9.51 -17.67
N ASP A 87 -6.86 9.73 -17.22
CA ASP A 87 -5.89 10.59 -17.91
C ASP A 87 -4.46 10.00 -17.91
N GLY A 88 -4.25 8.81 -17.34
CA GLY A 88 -2.96 8.14 -17.27
C GLY A 88 -2.00 8.78 -16.27
N HIS A 89 -2.44 9.74 -15.46
CA HIS A 89 -1.60 10.37 -14.45
C HIS A 89 -1.10 9.33 -13.44
N ILE A 90 0.19 9.41 -13.11
CA ILE A 90 0.85 8.51 -12.17
C ILE A 90 1.14 9.27 -10.88
N THR A 91 0.62 8.77 -9.77
CA THR A 91 0.98 9.21 -8.42
C THR A 91 1.82 8.12 -7.75
N THR A 92 3.04 8.45 -7.34
CA THR A 92 3.93 7.53 -6.64
C THR A 92 3.65 7.56 -5.14
N VAL A 93 3.63 6.37 -4.51
CA VAL A 93 3.48 6.20 -3.05
C VAL A 93 4.47 5.17 -2.52
N ALA A 94 4.69 5.18 -1.21
CA ALA A 94 5.71 4.39 -0.51
C ALA A 94 5.58 2.86 -0.67
N ALA A 95 4.37 2.34 -0.80
CA ALA A 95 4.07 0.92 -0.98
C ALA A 95 2.65 0.78 -1.53
N PRO A 96 2.23 -0.41 -2.02
CA PRO A 96 0.83 -0.65 -2.38
C PRO A 96 -0.11 -0.30 -1.23
N PRO A 97 -0.98 0.71 -1.40
CA PRO A 97 -1.79 1.20 -0.31
C PRO A 97 -2.96 0.28 0.02
N VAL A 98 -3.32 0.22 1.30
CA VAL A 98 -4.51 -0.47 1.80
C VAL A 98 -5.68 0.50 1.84
N LEU A 99 -6.72 0.23 1.05
CA LEU A 99 -7.91 1.08 0.92
C LEU A 99 -8.82 0.97 2.16
N SER A 100 -9.31 2.11 2.64
CA SER A 100 -10.30 2.16 3.73
C SER A 100 -11.65 1.57 3.30
N PRO A 101 -12.46 1.03 4.23
CA PRO A 101 -13.82 0.58 3.94
C PRO A 101 -14.72 1.67 3.33
N SER A 102 -14.43 2.95 3.61
CA SER A 102 -15.19 4.07 3.03
C SER A 102 -14.74 4.47 1.62
N GLY A 103 -13.62 3.93 1.13
CA GLY A 103 -12.97 4.33 -0.13
C GLY A 103 -12.29 5.72 -0.07
N ARG A 104 -12.60 6.56 0.93
CA ARG A 104 -12.11 7.96 0.96
C ARG A 104 -10.61 8.09 1.19
N TYR A 105 -10.00 7.10 1.83
CA TYR A 105 -8.60 7.10 2.22
C TYR A 105 -7.94 5.77 1.93
N ALA A 106 -6.62 5.78 1.78
CA ALA A 106 -5.78 4.59 1.79
C ALA A 106 -4.46 4.86 2.52
N ILE A 107 -3.82 3.83 3.08
CA ILE A 107 -2.52 3.93 3.74
C ILE A 107 -1.47 3.18 2.93
N ALA A 108 -0.45 3.89 2.47
CA ALA A 108 0.78 3.30 1.94
C ALA A 108 1.83 3.27 3.07
N TRP A 109 2.30 2.08 3.41
CA TRP A 109 3.23 1.87 4.51
C TRP A 109 4.35 0.93 4.08
N GLU A 110 5.57 1.45 4.07
CA GLU A 110 6.78 0.67 3.83
C GLU A 110 7.61 0.67 5.13
N PRO A 111 7.56 -0.40 5.93
CA PRO A 111 8.21 -0.47 7.24
C PRO A 111 9.74 -0.73 7.14
N SER A 112 10.36 -0.57 5.96
CA SER A 112 11.79 -0.78 5.78
C SER A 112 12.63 0.30 6.49
N PRO A 113 13.46 -0.10 7.49
CA PRO A 113 14.32 0.84 8.20
C PRO A 113 15.42 1.43 7.31
N LEU A 114 15.73 0.78 6.17
CA LEU A 114 16.75 1.22 5.23
C LEU A 114 16.37 2.53 4.52
N ILE A 115 15.07 2.77 4.32
CA ILE A 115 14.55 3.94 3.60
C ILE A 115 13.76 4.89 4.50
N GLY A 116 13.91 4.74 5.82
CA GLY A 116 13.35 5.65 6.81
C GLY A 116 11.87 5.42 7.12
N ASN A 117 11.33 4.24 6.83
CA ASN A 117 9.95 3.85 7.11
C ASN A 117 8.90 4.85 6.60
N PRO A 118 8.80 5.09 5.27
CA PRO A 118 7.84 6.06 4.78
C PRO A 118 6.41 5.56 4.96
N MET A 119 5.60 6.39 5.64
CA MET A 119 4.15 6.22 5.78
C MET A 119 3.42 7.37 5.10
N GLU A 120 2.42 7.05 4.31
CA GLU A 120 1.65 8.03 3.55
C GLU A 120 0.15 7.75 3.64
N LEU A 121 -0.61 8.81 3.95
CA LEU A 121 -2.04 8.88 3.76
C LEU A 121 -2.33 9.31 2.33
N VAL A 122 -3.11 8.51 1.61
CA VAL A 122 -3.64 8.83 0.29
C VAL A 122 -5.09 9.27 0.46
N ASP A 123 -5.36 10.55 0.20
CA ASP A 123 -6.72 11.11 0.18
C ASP A 123 -7.30 10.96 -1.24
N LEU A 124 -8.41 10.20 -1.32
CA LEU A 124 -9.07 9.80 -2.56
C LEU A 124 -10.42 10.49 -2.76
N ARG A 125 -10.73 11.52 -1.96
CA ARG A 125 -12.01 12.25 -2.03
C ARG A 125 -12.12 13.16 -3.26
N GLY A 126 -11.00 13.53 -3.87
CA GLY A 126 -10.95 14.30 -5.11
C GLY A 126 -10.70 13.43 -6.35
N ASP A 127 -10.74 14.06 -7.53
CA ASP A 127 -10.45 13.37 -8.79
C ASP A 127 -9.01 12.84 -8.89
N ARG A 128 -8.08 13.47 -8.18
CA ARG A 128 -6.67 13.08 -8.10
C ARG A 128 -6.30 12.72 -6.66
N PRO A 129 -5.56 11.62 -6.45
CA PRO A 129 -5.03 11.29 -5.13
C PRO A 129 -4.15 12.41 -4.59
N ILE A 130 -4.34 12.78 -3.32
CA ILE A 130 -3.45 13.68 -2.60
C ILE A 130 -2.67 12.84 -1.59
N VAL A 131 -1.35 12.83 -1.72
CA VAL A 131 -0.45 12.07 -0.84
C VAL A 131 0.08 12.97 0.26
N ARG A 132 -0.03 12.52 1.52
CA ARG A 132 0.47 13.21 2.70
C ARG A 132 1.34 12.28 3.51
N LYS A 133 2.51 12.73 3.92
CA LYS A 133 3.35 11.97 4.86
C LYS A 133 2.67 11.92 6.22
N VAL A 134 2.69 10.75 6.83
CA VAL A 134 2.32 10.56 8.23
C VAL A 134 3.62 10.58 9.03
N GLU A 135 3.70 11.50 9.99
CA GLU A 135 4.92 11.68 10.79
C GLU A 135 4.76 11.10 12.19
N GLY A 136 5.90 10.72 12.77
CA GLY A 136 6.00 10.28 14.16
C GLY A 136 5.35 8.93 14.43
N LYS A 137 5.06 8.73 15.72
CA LYS A 137 4.44 7.52 16.28
C LYS A 137 3.57 7.92 17.47
N PRO A 138 2.65 7.06 17.92
CA PRO A 138 1.92 7.30 19.16
C PRO A 138 2.86 7.58 20.33
N ALA A 139 2.57 8.64 21.10
CA ALA A 139 3.43 9.12 22.19
C ALA A 139 2.67 9.34 23.51
N CYS A 140 1.54 8.65 23.67
CA CYS A 140 0.66 8.81 24.82
C CYS A 140 1.31 8.30 26.12
N PRO A 141 0.79 8.62 27.30
CA PRO A 141 1.14 7.91 28.53
C PRO A 141 0.56 6.48 28.52
N GLY A 142 1.34 5.48 28.96
CA GLY A 142 0.84 4.12 29.24
C GLY A 142 0.70 3.18 28.04
N ILE A 143 1.14 3.59 26.86
CA ILE A 143 1.07 2.84 25.58
C ILE A 143 2.20 1.81 25.41
N GLY A 144 3.12 1.72 26.37
CA GLY A 144 4.26 0.81 26.31
C GLY A 144 5.39 1.30 25.41
N ARG A 145 6.49 0.56 25.37
CA ARG A 145 7.65 0.90 24.52
C ARG A 145 7.30 0.65 23.06
N GLN A 146 7.61 1.63 22.20
CA GLN A 146 7.43 1.53 20.75
C GLN A 146 8.60 2.23 20.05
N ASP A 147 9.54 1.45 19.55
CA ASP A 147 10.67 1.92 18.76
C ASP A 147 10.26 2.13 17.30
N GLY A 148 9.28 1.37 16.80
CA GLY A 148 8.69 1.56 15.46
C GLY A 148 7.17 1.34 15.38
N ILE A 149 6.63 1.48 14.17
CA ILE A 149 5.24 1.14 13.83
C ILE A 149 5.21 -0.28 13.26
N ARG A 150 4.17 -1.03 13.57
CA ARG A 150 3.99 -2.40 13.11
C ARG A 150 3.65 -2.45 11.61
N PRO A 151 4.00 -3.55 10.91
CA PRO A 151 4.03 -3.58 9.46
C PRO A 151 2.64 -3.67 8.79
N ASP A 152 1.59 -4.09 9.50
CA ASP A 152 0.33 -4.46 8.86
C ASP A 152 -0.77 -3.43 9.18
N PRO A 153 -1.08 -2.49 8.27
CA PRO A 153 -2.18 -1.54 8.47
C PRO A 153 -3.53 -2.25 8.28
N VAL A 154 -4.38 -2.18 9.32
CA VAL A 154 -5.72 -2.76 9.35
C VAL A 154 -6.73 -1.66 9.66
N TRP A 155 -7.64 -1.39 8.72
CA TRP A 155 -8.70 -0.40 8.94
C TRP A 155 -9.69 -0.90 9.98
N ILE A 156 -9.87 -0.11 11.04
CA ILE A 156 -10.89 -0.34 12.08
C ILE A 156 -12.26 0.06 11.53
N ASP A 157 -12.30 1.20 10.83
CA ASP A 157 -13.47 1.76 10.17
C ASP A 157 -13.03 2.68 9.01
N GLY A 158 -13.91 3.57 8.56
CA GLY A 158 -13.64 4.46 7.43
C GLY A 158 -12.62 5.57 7.68
N ASP A 159 -12.22 5.83 8.93
CA ASP A 159 -11.30 6.93 9.29
C ASP A 159 -10.24 6.55 10.34
N ARG A 160 -10.25 5.33 10.86
CA ARG A 160 -9.23 4.82 11.79
C ARG A 160 -8.55 3.57 11.27
N VAL A 161 -7.23 3.53 11.43
CA VAL A 161 -6.37 2.40 11.06
C VAL A 161 -5.52 1.99 12.25
N ALA A 162 -5.54 0.70 12.57
CA ALA A 162 -4.61 0.07 13.50
C ALA A 162 -3.38 -0.44 12.74
N PHE A 163 -2.23 -0.47 13.39
CA PHE A 163 -1.03 -1.11 12.87
C PHE A 163 -0.76 -2.38 13.68
N GLU A 164 -0.90 -3.52 13.02
CA GLU A 164 -0.79 -4.86 13.59
C GLU A 164 0.42 -5.61 13.00
N GLY A 165 0.58 -6.87 13.40
CA GLY A 165 1.71 -7.69 13.00
C GLY A 165 2.86 -7.65 14.00
N LYS A 166 3.88 -8.46 13.77
CA LYS A 166 5.05 -8.54 14.66
C LYS A 166 5.91 -7.29 14.48
N SER A 167 6.27 -6.61 15.58
CA SER A 167 7.22 -5.50 15.51
C SER A 167 8.57 -5.97 14.96
N LEU A 168 9.21 -5.11 14.16
CA LEU A 168 10.59 -5.26 13.73
C LEU A 168 11.59 -5.06 14.88
N PHE A 169 11.14 -4.45 15.98
CA PHE A 169 11.95 -4.17 17.16
C PHE A 169 11.56 -5.10 18.30
N SER A 170 12.51 -5.92 18.78
CA SER A 170 12.28 -6.92 19.81
C SER A 170 11.93 -6.34 21.19
N GLY A 171 12.20 -5.05 21.41
CA GLY A 171 11.92 -4.34 22.66
C GLY A 171 10.51 -3.73 22.73
N ASP A 172 9.74 -3.80 21.64
CA ASP A 172 8.41 -3.20 21.60
C ASP A 172 7.41 -4.00 22.43
N ASP A 173 6.51 -3.28 23.10
CA ASP A 173 5.42 -3.89 23.84
C ASP A 173 4.48 -4.63 22.87
N PRO A 174 4.23 -5.94 23.07
CA PRO A 174 3.33 -6.70 22.22
C PRO A 174 1.88 -6.16 22.21
N ASN A 175 1.48 -5.40 23.23
CA ASN A 175 0.15 -4.82 23.38
C ASN A 175 0.09 -3.31 23.11
N ALA A 176 1.19 -2.74 22.62
CA ALA A 176 1.26 -1.31 22.31
C ALA A 176 0.19 -0.93 21.27
N ARG A 177 -0.74 -0.04 21.63
CA ARG A 177 -1.84 0.37 20.75
C ARG A 177 -1.34 1.38 19.72
N GLN A 178 -1.35 1.03 18.44
CA GLN A 178 -0.92 1.90 17.35
C GLN A 178 -2.10 2.21 16.44
N VAL A 179 -2.86 3.26 16.77
CA VAL A 179 -4.03 3.66 15.99
C VAL A 179 -3.83 5.08 15.45
N LEU A 180 -4.04 5.24 14.16
CA LEU A 180 -4.03 6.52 13.46
C LEU A 180 -5.48 6.87 13.09
N ARG A 181 -5.91 8.07 13.47
CA ARG A 181 -7.22 8.64 13.14
C ARG A 181 -7.07 9.73 12.09
N ILE A 182 -7.95 9.73 11.10
CA ILE A 182 -7.95 10.68 9.99
C ILE A 182 -9.17 11.59 10.12
N ALA A 183 -8.92 12.84 10.49
CA ALA A 183 -9.97 13.86 10.56
C ALA A 183 -9.77 14.87 9.43
N ASP A 184 -10.76 15.03 8.56
CA ASP A 184 -10.72 15.96 7.43
C ASP A 184 -9.52 15.78 6.47
N GLY A 185 -8.98 14.56 6.39
CA GLY A 185 -7.78 14.25 5.60
C GLY A 185 -6.45 14.56 6.30
N MET A 186 -6.50 14.86 7.61
CA MET A 186 -5.33 15.04 8.45
C MET A 186 -5.13 13.82 9.36
N PRO A 187 -4.00 13.10 9.24
CA PRO A 187 -3.68 11.97 10.09
C PRO A 187 -3.20 12.45 11.47
N SER A 188 -3.68 11.80 12.54
CA SER A 188 -3.27 12.05 13.93
C SER A 188 -3.25 10.74 14.71
N TRP A 189 -2.19 10.51 15.50
CA TRP A 189 -2.10 9.32 16.36
C TRP A 189 -3.09 9.41 17.51
N GLU A 190 -3.86 8.35 17.75
CA GLU A 190 -4.79 8.30 18.87
C GLU A 190 -4.06 8.06 20.20
N CYS A 191 -4.48 8.86 21.17
CA CYS A 191 -4.46 8.57 22.59
C CYS A 191 -5.94 8.38 23.01
#